data_AF-C6PPQ5-F1
#
_entry.id   AF-C6PPQ5-F1
#
_cell.length_a   1.000
_cell.length_b   1.000
_cell.length_c   1.000
_cell.angle_alpha   90.00
_cell.angle_beta   90.00
_cell.angle_gamma   90.00
#
_symmetry.space_group_name_H-M   'P 1'
#
loop_
_entity.id
_entity.type
_entity.pdbx_description
1 polymer ?
#
loop_
_entity_poly.entity_id
_entity_poly.type
_entity_poly.pdbx_seq_one_letter_code
_entity_poly.pdbx_strand_id
1 'polypeptide(L)' 'MIISSVIIENFRGVEGKKTFEFENRNFILLSASNGKGKTTVIDAIEWCLTGDIGRLSSSYDIRSTNNEEKKKKC' A
#
# COMPACT_ATOMS: atom_id res chain seq x y z
N MET A 1 -13.66 9.22 -9.45
CA MET A 1 -13.72 7.88 -8.81
C MET A 1 -13.65 8.08 -7.31
N ILE A 2 -14.53 7.44 -6.53
CA ILE A 2 -14.53 7.48 -5.07
C ILE A 2 -14.38 6.03 -4.58
N ILE A 3 -13.47 5.79 -3.64
CA ILE A 3 -13.25 4.47 -3.04
C ILE A 3 -14.28 4.30 -1.92
N SER A 4 -15.14 3.29 -1.98
CA SER A 4 -16.15 3.02 -0.94
C SER A 4 -15.59 2.23 0.24
N SER A 5 -14.67 1.31 -0.02
CA SER A 5 -13.99 0.54 1.03
C SER A 5 -12.67 -0.05 0.53
N VAL A 6 -11.83 -0.48 1.47
CA VAL A 6 -10.67 -1.34 1.20
C VAL A 6 -10.64 -2.49 2.21
N ILE A 7 -10.38 -3.69 1.72
CA ILE A 7 -10.23 -4.90 2.53
C ILE A 7 -8.77 -5.31 2.46
N ILE A 8 -8.15 -5.47 3.62
CA ILE A 8 -6.74 -5.83 3.77
C ILE A 8 -6.67 -7.10 4.60
N GLU A 9 -5.96 -8.12 4.12
CA GLU A 9 -5.77 -9.38 4.84
C GLU A 9 -4.29 -9.78 4.82
N ASN A 10 -3.71 -9.98 6.02
CA ASN A 10 -2.33 -10.43 6.21
C ASN A 10 -1.28 -9.63 5.38
N PHE A 11 -1.46 -8.32 5.29
CA PHE A 11 -0.63 -7.45 4.46
C PHE A 11 0.24 -6.52 5.31
N ARG A 12 1.57 -6.55 5.09
CA ARG A 12 2.60 -5.71 5.73
C ARG A 12 2.34 -5.35 7.20
N GLY A 13 2.33 -6.37 8.06
CA GLY A 13 2.19 -6.19 9.51
C GLY A 13 0.76 -5.90 9.99
N VAL A 14 -0.23 -5.92 9.09
CA VAL A 14 -1.65 -6.03 9.46
C VAL A 14 -2.01 -7.51 9.47
N GLU A 15 -2.18 -8.06 10.67
CA GLU A 15 -2.63 -9.44 10.86
C GLU A 15 -4.15 -9.55 10.72
N GLY A 16 -4.58 -10.67 10.12
CA GLY A 16 -5.98 -10.98 9.89
C GLY A 16 -6.63 -10.09 8.85
N LYS A 17 -7.94 -10.25 8.71
CA LYS A 17 -8.78 -9.48 7.78
C LYS A 17 -9.28 -8.20 8.44
N LYS A 18 -9.03 -7.06 7.80
CA LYS A 18 -9.54 -5.74 8.21
C LYS A 18 -10.25 -5.07 7.05
N THR A 19 -11.40 -4.49 7.33
CA THR A 19 -12.17 -3.68 6.38
C THR A 19 -12.14 -2.23 6.83
N PHE A 20 -11.82 -1.32 5.91
CA PHE A 20 -11.92 0.12 6.10
C PHE A 20 -13.00 0.65 5.17
N GLU A 21 -14.05 1.22 5.75
CA GLU A 21 -15.19 1.77 5.01
C GLU A 21 -15.07 3.30 4.92
N PHE A 22 -15.28 3.81 3.72
CA PHE A 22 -15.13 5.22 3.37
C PHE A 22 -16.40 5.82 2.76
N GLU A 23 -17.41 4.99 2.51
CA GLU A 23 -18.68 5.42 1.96
C GLU A 23 -19.34 6.50 2.83
N ASN A 24 -19.94 7.49 2.16
CA ASN A 24 -20.60 8.64 2.80
C ASN A 24 -19.72 9.46 3.77
N ARG A 25 -18.39 9.37 3.63
CA ARG A 25 -17.42 10.14 4.44
C ARG A 25 -16.67 11.12 3.54
N ASN A 26 -16.79 12.41 3.85
CA ASN A 26 -16.06 13.46 3.12
C ASN A 26 -14.61 13.62 3.59
N PHE A 27 -14.31 13.14 4.80
CA PHE A 27 -12.99 13.25 5.40
C PHE A 27 -12.73 12.07 6.34
N ILE A 28 -11.55 11.48 6.23
CA ILE A 28 -11.11 10.33 7.02
C ILE A 28 -9.70 10.62 7.55
N LEU A 29 -9.51 10.43 8.85
CA LEU A 29 -8.21 10.56 9.51
C LEU A 29 -7.69 9.20 9.95
N LEU A 30 -6.54 8.79 9.41
CA LEU A 30 -5.81 7.61 9.88
C LEU A 30 -4.87 8.00 11.03
N SER A 31 -5.30 7.76 12.28
CA SER A 31 -4.53 8.05 13.49
C SER A 31 -4.10 6.77 14.22
N ALA A 32 -2.81 6.66 14.51
CA ALA A 32 -2.19 5.59 15.28
C ALA A 32 -0.74 5.99 15.62
N SER A 33 -0.07 5.26 16.51
CA SER A 33 1.37 5.44 16.77
C SER A 33 2.23 5.04 15.56
N ASN A 34 3.51 5.41 15.58
CA ASN A 34 4.47 4.96 14.57
C ASN A 34 4.61 3.44 14.60
N GLY A 35 4.77 2.82 13.42
CA GLY A 35 4.86 1.37 13.26
C GLY A 35 3.54 0.60 13.38
N LYS A 36 2.39 1.27 13.57
CA LYS A 36 1.07 0.60 13.73
C LYS A 36 0.32 0.31 12.42
N GLY A 37 0.95 0.48 11.26
CA GLY A 37 0.35 0.13 9.97
C GLY A 37 -0.43 1.24 9.25
N LYS A 38 -0.30 2.51 9.66
CA LYS A 38 -0.92 3.64 8.93
C LYS A 38 -0.50 3.65 7.46
N THR A 39 0.80 3.61 7.20
CA THR A 39 1.32 3.58 5.83
C THR A 39 0.98 2.29 5.11
N THR A 40 0.83 1.18 5.83
CA THR A 40 0.38 -0.09 5.25
C THR A 40 -1.01 0.02 4.61
N VAL A 41 -1.94 0.76 5.23
CA VAL A 41 -3.27 0.99 4.64
C VAL A 41 -3.17 1.79 3.35
N ILE A 42 -2.31 2.81 3.30
CA ILE A 42 -2.09 3.60 2.09
C ILE A 42 -1.44 2.77 0.98
N ASP A 43 -0.40 1.99 1.31
CA ASP A 43 0.25 1.07 0.35
C ASP A 43 -0.75 0.05 -0.23
N ALA A 44 -1.67 -0.47 0.60
CA ALA A 44 -2.66 -1.43 0.14
C ALA A 44 -3.60 -0.80 -0.89
N ILE A 45 -4.06 0.43 -0.63
CA ILE A 45 -4.91 1.16 -1.57
C ILE A 45 -4.17 1.42 -2.89
N GLU A 46 -2.92 1.89 -2.83
CA GLU A 46 -2.09 2.12 -4.02
C GLU A 46 -1.91 0.82 -4.83
N TRP A 47 -1.58 -0.27 -4.15
CA TRP A 47 -1.36 -1.57 -4.78
C TRP A 47 -2.62 -2.12 -5.43
N CYS A 48 -3.77 -2.03 -4.77
CA CYS A 48 -5.04 -2.46 -5.34
C CYS A 48 -5.41 -1.69 -6.62
N LEU A 49 -5.04 -0.41 -6.71
CA LEU A 49 -5.40 0.44 -7.85
C LEU A 49 -4.39 0.36 -9.00
N THR A 50 -3.12 0.13 -8.71
CA THR A 50 -2.04 0.28 -9.68
C THR A 50 -1.27 -1.01 -9.96
N GLY A 51 -1.40 -2.01 -9.09
CA GLY A 51 -0.56 -3.20 -9.11
C GLY A 51 0.86 -2.98 -8.59
N ASP A 52 1.20 -1.76 -8.16
CA ASP A 52 2.52 -1.39 -7.65
C ASP A 52 2.44 -0.58 -6.34
N ILE A 53 3.58 -0.45 -5.65
CA ILE A 53 3.73 0.40 -4.46
C ILE A 53 4.93 1.29 -4.69
N GLY A 54 4.70 2.52 -5.17
CA GLY A 54 5.73 3.35 -5.78
C GLY A 54 6.93 3.63 -4.86
N ARG A 55 6.71 3.76 -3.54
CA ARG A 55 7.80 3.98 -2.58
C ARG A 55 8.77 2.79 -2.49
N LEU A 56 8.26 1.58 -2.67
CA LEU A 56 9.08 0.35 -2.63
C LEU A 56 9.79 0.14 -3.94
N SER A 57 9.10 0.38 -5.06
CA SER A 57 9.66 0.35 -6.40
C SER A 57 10.83 1.33 -6.49
N SER A 58 10.62 2.57 -6.05
CA SER A 58 11.68 3.58 -5.97
C SER A 58 12.84 3.15 -5.06
N SER A 59 12.54 2.63 -3.87
CA SER A 59 13.56 2.15 -2.94
C SER A 59 14.36 0.98 -3.50
N TYR A 60 13.70 0.11 -4.25
CA TYR A 60 14.33 -1.00 -4.95
C TYR A 60 15.22 -0.47 -6.08
N ASP A 61 14.69 0.42 -6.93
CA ASP A 61 15.43 1.02 -8.05
C ASP A 61 16.71 1.74 -7.63
N ILE A 62 16.70 2.43 -6.48
CA ILE A 62 17.88 3.10 -5.92
C ILE A 62 18.93 2.08 -5.47
N ARG A 63 18.49 0.92 -4.97
CA ARG A 63 19.37 -0.14 -4.45
C ARG A 63 19.85 -1.10 -5.53
N SER A 64 19.10 -1.27 -6.60
CA SER A 64 19.44 -2.10 -7.74
C SER A 64 20.50 -1.39 -8.59
N THR A 65 21.78 -1.69 -8.33
CA THR A 65 22.92 -1.09 -9.02
C THR A 65 23.11 -1.61 -10.46
N ASN A 66 22.47 -2.72 -10.84
CA ASN A 66 22.69 -3.36 -12.15
C ASN A 66 21.41 -3.43 -13.00
N ASN A 67 21.48 -2.87 -14.20
CA ASN A 67 20.40 -2.87 -15.21
C ASN A 67 19.97 -4.28 -15.67
N GLU A 68 20.79 -5.31 -15.44
CA GLU A 68 20.48 -6.70 -15.81
C GLU A 68 19.43 -7.34 -14.90
N GLU A 69 19.38 -6.97 -13.62
CA GLU A 69 18.34 -7.47 -12.70
C GLU A 69 16.97 -6.86 -13.02
N LYS A 70 16.94 -5.61 -13.53
CA LYS A 70 15.71 -4.92 -13.93
C LYS A 70 15.02 -5.56 -15.13
N LYS A 71 15.75 -6.17 -16.06
CA LYS A 71 15.21 -6.81 -17.29
C LYS A 71 14.61 -8.19 -17.08
N LYS A 72 14.86 -8.86 -15.95
CA LYS A 72 14.40 -10.24 -15.69
C LYS A 72 12.89 -10.37 -15.36
N LYS A 73 12.11 -9.28 -15.42
CA LYS A 73 10.72 -9.27 -14.95
C LYS A 73 9.67 -8.72 -15.93
N CYS A 74 10.01 -8.59 -17.22
CA CYS A 74 8.98 -8.53 -18.28
C CYS A 74 8.69 -9.93 -18.81
#